data_AF-A0A958V794-F1
#
_entry.id   AF-A0A958V794-F1
#
_cell.length_a   1.000
_cell.length_b   1.000
_cell.length_c   1.000
_cell.angle_alpha   90.00
_cell.angle_beta   90.00
_cell.angle_gamma   90.00
#
_symmetry.space_group_name_H-M   'P 1'
#
loop_
_entity.id
_entity.type
_entity.pdbx_description
1 polymer ?
#
loop_
_entity_poly.entity_id
_entity_poly.type
_entity_poly.pdbx_seq_one_letter_code
_entity_poly.pdbx_strand_id
1 'polypeptide(L)'
;MTAFSTAIDRIFADPNMAVDAVWKSRGVGAAVSCRLILKRPDDFRDFGGAQVVSSTGIADVRVSDIAAPVKGDRIEIGSDWYDISAKPTRDRERLVWTMELLPR
;
A
#
# COMPACT_ATOMS: atom_id res chain seq x y z
N MET A 1 5.01 -4.77 -23.99
CA MET A 1 4.95 -5.66 -22.82
C MET A 1 6.36 -6.12 -22.50
N THR A 2 6.86 -5.84 -21.29
CA THR A 2 8.17 -6.34 -20.85
C THR A 2 7.96 -7.55 -19.94
N ALA A 3 8.95 -8.45 -19.85
CA ALA A 3 8.87 -9.58 -18.93
C ALA A 3 8.67 -9.12 -17.47
N PHE A 4 9.28 -7.99 -17.12
CA PHE A 4 9.20 -7.41 -15.78
C PHE A 4 7.77 -6.95 -15.42
N SER A 5 7.05 -6.29 -16.33
CA SER A 5 5.65 -5.90 -16.07
C SER A 5 4.76 -7.10 -15.81
N THR A 6 4.94 -8.15 -16.61
CA THR A 6 4.19 -9.41 -16.46
C THR A 6 4.47 -10.06 -15.11
N ALA A 7 5.73 -10.06 -14.67
CA ALA A 7 6.10 -10.61 -13.36
C ALA A 7 5.48 -9.80 -12.21
N ILE A 8 5.55 -8.47 -12.25
CA ILE A 8 4.92 -7.60 -11.25
C ILE A 8 3.41 -7.83 -11.18
N ASP A 9 2.73 -7.90 -12.32
CA ASP A 9 1.29 -8.19 -12.36
C ASP A 9 0.94 -9.53 -11.72
N ARG A 10 1.76 -10.56 -11.93
CA ARG A 10 1.58 -11.87 -11.31
C ARG A 10 1.77 -11.82 -9.80
N ILE A 11 2.77 -11.11 -9.31
CA ILE A 11 3.03 -10.97 -7.86
C ILE A 11 1.86 -10.25 -7.18
N PHE A 12 1.35 -9.16 -7.74
CA PHE A 12 0.23 -8.42 -7.16
C PHE A 12 -1.12 -9.15 -7.27
N ALA A 13 -1.27 -10.05 -8.25
CA ALA A 13 -2.43 -10.92 -8.37
C ALA A 13 -2.43 -12.09 -7.37
N ASP A 14 -1.29 -12.42 -6.76
CA ASP A 14 -1.21 -13.49 -5.76
C ASP A 14 -1.88 -13.05 -4.44
N PRO A 15 -2.89 -13.80 -3.95
CA PRO A 15 -3.60 -13.47 -2.72
C PRO A 15 -2.74 -13.60 -1.45
N ASN A 16 -1.61 -14.32 -1.51
CA ASN A 16 -0.69 -14.45 -0.39
C ASN A 16 0.34 -13.32 -0.33
N MET A 17 0.54 -12.60 -1.44
CA MET A 17 1.53 -11.52 -1.54
C MET A 17 0.90 -10.15 -1.38
N ALA A 18 -0.31 -9.96 -1.89
CA ALA A 18 -1.01 -8.69 -1.87
C ALA A 18 -2.37 -8.77 -1.17
N VAL A 19 -2.79 -7.64 -0.62
CA VAL A 19 -4.11 -7.45 0.00
C VAL A 19 -4.94 -6.50 -0.85
N ASP A 20 -6.27 -6.66 -0.80
CA ASP A 20 -7.20 -5.73 -1.41
C ASP A 20 -7.25 -4.44 -0.61
N ALA A 21 -7.25 -3.31 -1.32
CA ALA A 21 -7.34 -2.00 -0.73
C ALA A 21 -8.14 -1.04 -1.61
N VAL A 22 -8.52 0.09 -1.02
CA VAL A 22 -9.16 1.20 -1.71
C VAL A 22 -8.33 2.46 -1.49
N TRP A 23 -7.90 3.09 -2.58
CA TRP A 23 -7.27 4.39 -2.55
C TRP A 23 -8.28 5.51 -2.79
N LYS A 24 -8.14 6.60 -2.03
CA LYS A 24 -8.91 7.83 -2.22
C LYS A 24 -7.96 9.03 -2.20
N SER A 25 -7.98 9.82 -3.26
CA SER A 25 -7.20 11.06 -3.29
C SER A 25 -7.64 12.00 -2.17
N ARG A 26 -6.71 12.36 -1.30
CA ARG A 26 -6.94 13.18 -0.08
C ARG A 26 -8.15 12.78 0.77
N GLY A 27 -8.54 11.50 0.75
CA GLY A 27 -9.70 10.99 1.49
C GLY A 27 -11.09 11.42 0.99
N VAL A 28 -11.18 12.23 -0.07
CA VAL A 28 -12.46 12.76 -0.62
C VAL A 28 -12.65 12.38 -2.09
N GLY A 29 -11.58 11.99 -2.78
CA GLY A 29 -11.63 11.56 -4.18
C GLY A 29 -12.40 10.25 -4.40
N ALA A 30 -12.65 9.95 -5.68
CA ALA A 30 -13.24 8.69 -6.09
C ALA A 30 -12.43 7.50 -5.56
N ALA A 31 -13.13 6.51 -5.03
CA ALA A 31 -12.55 5.26 -4.56
C ALA A 31 -12.00 4.46 -5.76
N VAL A 32 -10.70 4.13 -5.71
CA VAL A 32 -10.04 3.28 -6.70
C VAL A 32 -9.59 2.01 -6.00
N SER A 33 -10.13 0.87 -6.43
CA SER A 33 -9.68 -0.45 -5.94
C SER A 33 -8.26 -0.72 -6.42
N CYS A 34 -7.41 -1.18 -5.51
CA CYS A 34 -6.02 -1.48 -5.80
C CYS A 34 -5.54 -2.69 -4.98
N ARG A 35 -4.37 -3.23 -5.35
CA ARG A 35 -3.70 -4.31 -4.62
C ARG A 35 -2.43 -3.77 -3.99
N LEU A 36 -2.22 -4.06 -2.71
CA LEU A 36 -1.06 -3.59 -1.96
C LEU A 36 -0.22 -4.76 -1.47
N ILE A 37 1.09 -4.66 -1.61
CA ILE A 37 2.04 -5.56 -0.92
C ILE A 37 2.54 -4.83 0.32
N LEU A 38 2.18 -5.34 1.50
CA LEU A 38 2.63 -4.77 2.77
C LEU A 38 4.06 -5.23 3.05
N LYS A 39 5.01 -4.30 2.98
CA LYS A 39 6.38 -4.50 3.42
C LYS A 39 6.42 -4.31 4.93
N ARG A 40 6.18 -5.40 5.67
CA ARG A 40 6.24 -5.41 7.14
C ARG A 40 7.56 -4.76 7.61
N PRO A 41 7.55 -3.70 8.42
CA PRO A 41 8.56 -3.58 9.47
C PRO A 41 8.20 -4.64 10.51
N ASP A 42 9.09 -5.59 10.75
CA ASP A 42 8.90 -6.58 11.82
C ASP A 42 8.54 -5.88 13.14
N ASP A 43 7.33 -6.12 13.66
CA ASP A 43 7.08 -6.27 15.09
C ASP A 43 5.65 -6.80 15.31
N PHE A 44 5.52 -8.12 15.17
CA PHE A 44 4.49 -8.87 15.89
C PHE A 44 5.15 -9.39 17.18
N ARG A 45 5.07 -8.63 18.27
CA ARG A 45 5.25 -9.20 19.60
C ARG A 45 3.93 -9.11 20.35
N ASP A 46 3.31 -10.26 20.49
CA ASP A 46 2.16 -10.48 21.36
C ASP A 46 2.62 -10.29 22.81
N PHE A 47 2.12 -9.26 23.49
CA PHE A 47 2.34 -9.06 24.92
C PHE A 47 1.03 -8.60 25.58
N GLY A 48 0.27 -9.57 26.12
CA GLY A 48 -0.70 -9.31 27.18
C GLY A 48 -2.00 -8.59 26.79
N GLY A 49 -2.51 -8.75 25.57
CA GLY A 49 -3.93 -8.45 25.26
C GLY A 49 -4.27 -6.99 24.95
N ALA A 50 -3.28 -6.11 24.78
CA ALA A 50 -3.49 -4.75 24.27
C ALA A 50 -2.74 -4.58 22.93
N GLN A 51 -3.48 -4.62 21.83
CA GLN A 51 -2.93 -4.41 20.49
C GLN A 51 -2.92 -2.90 20.18
N VAL A 52 -1.78 -2.25 20.38
CA VAL A 52 -1.53 -0.92 19.80
C VAL A 52 -0.50 -1.12 18.69
N VAL A 53 -0.99 -1.37 17.47
CA VAL A 53 -0.14 -1.35 16.28
C VAL A 53 0.07 0.12 15.90
N SER A 54 1.09 0.74 16.49
CA SER A 54 1.55 2.07 16.11
C SER A 54 2.88 1.98 15.36
N SER A 55 2.95 1.14 14.34
CA SER A 55 4.11 1.06 13.45
C SER A 55 3.70 1.56 12.07
N THR A 56 4.30 2.67 11.67
CA THR A 56 4.32 3.16 10.29
C THR A 56 4.57 2.00 9.33
N GLY A 57 3.61 1.69 8.47
CA GLY A 57 3.72 0.60 7.50
C GLY A 57 4.39 1.09 6.23
N ILE A 58 5.16 0.22 5.55
CA ILE A 58 5.57 0.46 4.18
C ILE A 58 4.71 -0.42 3.28
N ALA A 59 4.17 0.13 2.20
CA ALA A 59 3.37 -0.60 1.23
C ALA A 59 3.80 -0.29 -0.19
N ASP A 60 3.78 -1.31 -1.04
CA ASP A 60 3.96 -1.17 -2.47
C ASP A 60 2.62 -1.25 -3.20
N VAL A 61 2.44 -0.41 -4.21
CA VAL A 61 1.28 -0.42 -5.12
C VAL A 61 1.75 -0.29 -6.56
N ARG A 62 1.02 -0.91 -7.49
CA ARG A 62 1.33 -0.75 -8.92
C ARG A 62 0.95 0.64 -9.40
N VAL A 63 1.78 1.16 -10.29
CA VAL A 63 1.49 2.40 -11.04
C VAL A 63 0.22 2.27 -11.87
N SER A 64 -0.07 1.07 -12.38
CA SER A 64 -1.31 0.80 -13.14
C SER A 64 -2.56 0.92 -12.28
N ASP A 65 -2.45 0.66 -10.97
CA ASP A 65 -3.56 0.78 -10.03
C ASP A 65 -3.69 2.23 -9.55
N ILE A 66 -2.56 2.89 -9.26
CA ILE A 66 -2.52 4.30 -8.84
C ILE A 66 -1.43 5.05 -9.60
N ALA A 67 -1.83 5.93 -10.52
CA ALA A 67 -0.91 6.63 -11.41
C ALA A 67 0.01 7.63 -10.68
N ALA A 68 -0.53 8.37 -9.71
CA ALA A 68 0.17 9.46 -9.03
C ALA A 68 -0.27 9.62 -7.57
N PRO A 69 0.10 8.68 -6.68
CA PRO A 69 -0.18 8.82 -5.24
C PRO A 69 0.63 10.00 -4.66
N VAL A 70 0.03 10.72 -3.72
CA VAL A 70 0.66 11.85 -3.03
C VAL A 70 0.50 11.74 -1.52
N LYS A 71 1.36 12.45 -0.79
CA LYS A 71 1.22 12.61 0.66
C LYS A 71 -0.19 13.15 1.01
N GLY A 72 -0.82 12.53 1.99
CA GLY A 72 -2.16 12.86 2.47
C GLY A 72 -3.30 12.15 1.73
N ASP A 73 -3.00 11.35 0.70
CA ASP A 73 -3.99 10.42 0.18
C ASP A 73 -4.30 9.31 1.20
N ARG A 74 -5.50 8.73 1.08
CA ARG A 74 -5.98 7.69 1.99
C ARG A 74 -5.95 6.33 1.31
N ILE A 75 -5.59 5.33 2.09
CA ILE A 75 -5.64 3.91 1.78
C ILE A 75 -6.54 3.23 2.80
N GLU A 76 -7.52 2.48 2.34
CA GLU A 76 -8.43 1.69 3.19
C GLU A 76 -8.14 0.19 2.94
N ILE A 77 -7.89 -0.58 3.99
CA ILE A 77 -7.59 -2.01 3.94
C ILE A 77 -8.55 -2.69 4.93
N GLY A 78 -9.55 -3.41 4.42
CA GLY A 78 -10.59 -3.99 5.27
C GLY A 78 -11.37 -2.89 6.02
N SER A 79 -11.33 -2.92 7.36
CA SER A 79 -11.95 -1.91 8.23
C SER A 79 -11.01 -0.77 8.64
N ASP A 80 -9.71 -0.91 8.36
CA ASP A 80 -8.69 0.04 8.78
C ASP A 80 -8.38 1.03 7.65
N TRP A 81 -7.98 2.25 8.01
CA TRP A 81 -7.51 3.23 7.06
C TRP A 81 -6.16 3.84 7.47
N TYR A 82 -5.43 4.28 6.46
CA TYR A 82 -4.09 4.82 6.58
C TYR A 82 -3.96 6.05 5.69
N ASP A 83 -3.20 7.04 6.14
CA ASP A 83 -2.78 8.15 5.30
C ASP A 83 -1.36 7.92 4.78
N ILE A 84 -1.10 8.32 3.53
CA ILE A 84 0.26 8.39 3.00
C ILE A 84 1.01 9.53 3.71
N SER A 85 2.02 9.21 4.52
CA SER A 85 2.72 10.16 5.39
C SER A 85 3.85 10.94 4.70
N ALA A 86 4.47 10.33 3.69
CA ALA A 86 5.63 10.83 2.96
C ALA A 86 5.35 10.88 1.45
N LYS A 87 6.24 11.52 0.69
CA LYS A 87 6.14 11.50 -0.78
C LYS A 87 6.42 10.07 -1.29
N PRO A 88 5.50 9.45 -2.05
CA PRO A 88 5.76 8.12 -2.61
C PRO A 88 6.98 8.11 -3.53
N THR A 89 7.74 7.02 -3.46
CA THR A 89 8.95 6.82 -4.28
C THR A 89 8.66 5.78 -5.34
N ARG A 90 9.02 6.07 -6.59
CA ARG A 90 8.85 5.13 -7.70
C ARG A 90 10.08 4.25 -7.82
N ASP A 91 9.88 2.98 -8.10
CA ASP A 91 10.96 2.04 -8.38
C ASP A 91 11.69 2.39 -9.70
N ARG A 92 12.83 1.73 -9.91
CA ARG A 92 13.70 1.96 -11.09
C ARG A 92 12.96 1.69 -12.40
N GLU A 93 12.17 0.62 -12.44
CA GLU A 93 11.42 0.20 -13.64
C GLU A 93 10.12 0.98 -13.82
N ARG A 94 9.82 1.90 -12.89
CA ARG A 94 8.65 2.78 -12.91
C ARG A 94 7.32 2.02 -12.96
N LEU A 95 7.26 0.84 -12.36
CA LEU A 95 6.06 0.00 -12.28
C LEU A 95 5.41 0.01 -10.90
N VAL A 96 6.17 0.33 -9.86
CA VAL A 96 5.71 0.24 -8.47
C VAL A 96 6.00 1.55 -7.74
N TRP A 97 5.03 1.97 -6.94
CA TRP A 97 5.18 3.01 -5.94
C TRP A 97 5.37 2.37 -4.57
N THR A 98 6.39 2.82 -3.84
CA THR A 98 6.55 2.55 -2.41
C THR A 98 6.01 3.74 -1.62
N MET A 99 5.12 3.46 -0.68
CA MET A 99 4.39 4.41 0.14
C MET A 99 4.65 4.12 1.61
N GLU A 100 4.74 5.19 2.38
CA GLU A 100 4.77 5.13 3.84
C GLU A 100 3.37 5.44 4.36
N LEU A 101 2.83 4.55 5.19
CA LEU A 101 1.46 4.56 5.68
C LEU A 101 1.44 4.81 7.20
N LEU A 102 0.63 5.77 7.63
CA LEU A 102 0.36 6.03 9.03
C LEU A 102 -1.10 5.70 9.37
N PRO A 103 -1.38 4.94 10.45
CA PRO A 103 -2.74 4.69 10.90
C PRO A 103 -3.42 5.98 11.36
N ARG A 104 -4.74 6.06 11.25
CA ARG A 104 -5.55 7.21 11.66
C ARG A 104 -6.77 6.84 12.47
#